data_AF-A0A101ILX4-F1
#
_entry.id   AF-A0A101ILX4-F1
#
_cell.length_a   1.000
_cell.length_b   1.000
_cell.length_c   1.000
_cell.angle_alpha   90.00
_cell.angle_beta   90.00
_cell.angle_gamma   90.00
#
_symmetry.space_group_name_H-M   'P 1'
#
loop_
_entity.id
_entity.type
_entity.pdbx_description
1 polymer ?
#
loop_
_entity_poly.entity_id
_entity_poly.type
_entity_poly.pdbx_seq_one_letter_code
_entity_poly.pdbx_strand_id
1 'polypeptide(L)'
;MTPVPTEVTPAPETVQVTAAVFQELPMAPMVMYHRFIPGGARSEKYKVSLSDLDRHLQGFYDAGYSLVALEDWLRGDMDLPEGRRPLIITIDDLFYADQIFLDDEGQAAPYSGIGRIWQFYQEHPDFNFHLALFYNMGDKGYANRYVNGSFYIESGWQEERAKAIAWCIENGALPYNHFFNHPNLSQLTPDQILWQLEENEAALREALSLVGKPELAKSSDNILALPYVIWPETDAGKQVLFDYQSPEGKPVAAILEANDGAHVRPILPPFSKSYDPHHVKRLNAVQEAIDAIIQKAGEIPTAAHCDLGEIPVDALENPFQMKQAILKQIRQGNCTNGYYTLGQFAFYVEEENVIQLSP
;
A
#
# COMPACT_ATOMS: atom_id res chain seq x y z
N MET A 1 42.27 13.27 49.32
CA MET A 1 41.75 13.32 47.93
C MET A 1 40.77 12.16 47.81
N THR A 2 39.48 12.46 47.80
CA THR A 2 38.43 11.48 47.54
C THR A 2 38.43 11.16 46.04
N PRO A 3 38.38 9.88 45.63
CA PRO A 3 38.32 9.53 44.23
C PRO A 3 36.96 9.93 43.68
N VAL A 4 36.97 10.70 42.59
CA VAL A 4 35.78 11.03 41.81
C VAL A 4 35.26 9.73 41.18
N PRO A 5 33.97 9.37 41.34
CA PRO A 5 33.41 8.21 40.67
C PRO A 5 33.56 8.38 39.15
N THR A 6 34.13 7.40 38.48
CA THR A 6 34.15 7.34 37.02
C THR A 6 32.71 7.15 36.56
N GLU A 7 32.15 8.15 35.86
CA GLU A 7 30.88 8.00 35.15
C GLU A 7 31.06 6.83 34.17
N VAL A 8 30.33 5.74 34.41
CA VAL A 8 30.21 4.65 33.46
C VAL A 8 29.21 5.12 32.42
N THR A 9 29.71 5.60 31.28
CA THR A 9 28.84 5.89 30.13
C THR A 9 28.09 4.61 29.78
N PRO A 10 26.74 4.62 29.73
CA PRO A 10 25.99 3.44 29.33
C PRO A 10 26.43 2.99 27.95
N ALA A 11 26.56 1.69 27.75
CA ALA A 11 26.85 1.13 26.44
C ALA A 11 25.76 1.58 25.44
N PRO A 12 26.12 1.95 24.20
CA PRO A 12 25.14 2.35 23.21
C PRO A 12 24.15 1.21 22.99
N GLU A 13 22.86 1.55 22.96
CA GLU A 13 21.78 0.62 22.67
C GLU A 13 21.92 0.13 21.22
N THR A 14 21.89 -1.19 21.04
CA THR A 14 21.96 -1.84 19.73
C THR A 14 20.67 -2.59 19.42
N VAL A 15 20.36 -2.72 18.14
CA VAL A 15 19.25 -3.52 17.64
C VAL A 15 19.75 -4.49 16.56
N GLN A 16 19.12 -5.66 16.48
CA GLN A 16 19.37 -6.58 15.38
C GLN A 16 18.77 -6.01 14.10
N VAL A 17 19.56 -5.97 13.04
CA VAL A 17 19.14 -5.41 11.75
C VAL A 17 19.18 -6.50 10.67
N THR A 18 18.09 -6.64 9.94
CA THR A 18 17.98 -7.56 8.80
C THR A 18 17.51 -6.76 7.59
N ALA A 19 18.20 -6.90 6.47
CA ALA A 19 17.80 -6.30 5.19
C ALA A 19 17.04 -7.33 4.35
N ALA A 20 16.02 -6.88 3.61
CA ALA A 20 15.46 -7.69 2.54
C ALA A 20 16.33 -7.59 1.29
N VAL A 21 16.51 -8.72 0.60
CA VAL A 21 17.44 -8.88 -0.51
C VAL A 21 16.73 -9.52 -1.68
N PHE A 22 16.84 -8.92 -2.86
CA PHE A 22 16.36 -9.48 -4.12
C PHE A 22 17.55 -9.69 -5.05
N GLN A 23 17.70 -10.87 -5.65
CA GLN A 23 18.82 -11.16 -6.57
C GLN A 23 18.77 -10.31 -7.85
N GLU A 24 17.57 -9.86 -8.22
CA GLU A 24 17.31 -8.96 -9.33
C GLU A 24 16.53 -7.73 -8.82
N LEU A 25 16.28 -6.74 -9.68
CA LEU A 25 15.45 -5.60 -9.29
C LEU A 25 14.05 -6.08 -8.87
N PRO A 26 13.59 -5.75 -7.64
CA PRO A 26 12.27 -6.16 -7.20
C PRO A 26 11.20 -5.53 -8.09
N MET A 27 10.13 -6.27 -8.36
CA MET A 27 8.99 -5.80 -9.13
C MET A 27 7.70 -6.34 -8.52
N ALA A 28 6.64 -5.55 -8.46
CA ALA A 28 5.37 -6.00 -7.87
C ALA A 28 4.21 -5.86 -8.86
N PRO A 29 3.45 -6.93 -9.17
CA PRO A 29 2.15 -6.76 -9.77
C PRO A 29 1.23 -5.93 -8.85
N MET A 30 0.40 -5.07 -9.43
CA MET A 30 -0.57 -4.28 -8.68
C MET A 30 -1.98 -4.55 -9.21
N VAL A 31 -2.82 -5.14 -8.38
CA VAL A 31 -4.20 -5.51 -8.72
C VAL A 31 -5.18 -4.55 -8.07
N MET A 32 -6.20 -4.15 -8.82
CA MET A 32 -7.19 -3.14 -8.46
C MET A 32 -8.57 -3.77 -8.42
N TYR A 33 -9.15 -3.80 -7.23
CA TYR A 33 -10.54 -4.17 -7.00
C TYR A 33 -11.41 -2.91 -6.89
N HIS A 34 -12.72 -3.08 -7.04
CA HIS A 34 -13.70 -2.02 -6.79
C HIS A 34 -14.73 -2.55 -5.79
N ARG A 35 -15.77 -3.22 -6.28
CA ARG A 35 -16.89 -3.70 -5.46
C ARG A 35 -16.84 -5.21 -5.27
N PHE A 36 -17.57 -5.68 -4.26
CA PHE A 36 -17.66 -7.11 -3.96
C PHE A 36 -19.11 -7.59 -3.91
N ILE A 37 -19.31 -8.87 -4.21
CA ILE A 37 -20.62 -9.51 -4.16
C ILE A 37 -20.58 -10.63 -3.13
N PRO A 38 -21.23 -10.47 -1.96
CA PRO A 38 -21.19 -11.49 -0.91
C PRO A 38 -21.92 -12.79 -1.24
N GLY A 39 -22.83 -12.79 -2.22
CA GLY A 39 -23.57 -13.96 -2.66
C GLY A 39 -22.92 -14.73 -3.82
N GLY A 40 -23.50 -15.88 -4.20
CA GLY A 40 -23.01 -16.75 -5.29
C GLY A 40 -23.24 -16.23 -6.72
N ALA A 41 -23.34 -14.92 -6.91
CA ALA A 41 -23.39 -14.31 -8.23
C ALA A 41 -22.01 -14.39 -8.90
N ARG A 42 -21.98 -14.28 -10.22
CA ARG A 42 -20.71 -14.27 -10.98
C ARG A 42 -20.05 -12.90 -10.88
N SER A 43 -18.73 -12.90 -10.94
CA SER A 43 -17.97 -11.65 -11.08
C SER A 43 -18.30 -10.93 -12.39
N GLU A 44 -18.25 -9.60 -12.31
CA GLU A 44 -18.33 -8.64 -13.40
C GLU A 44 -17.05 -7.80 -13.43
N LYS A 45 -16.87 -6.96 -14.46
CA LYS A 45 -15.64 -6.18 -14.67
C LYS A 45 -15.15 -5.39 -13.43
N TYR A 46 -16.07 -4.85 -12.64
CA TYR A 46 -15.76 -4.03 -11.45
C TYR A 46 -16.46 -4.56 -10.18
N LYS A 47 -16.97 -5.80 -10.21
CA LYS A 47 -17.64 -6.42 -9.07
C LYS A 47 -17.17 -7.86 -8.94
N VAL A 48 -16.39 -8.16 -7.92
CA VAL A 48 -15.84 -9.50 -7.72
C VAL A 48 -16.69 -10.26 -6.70
N SER A 49 -17.12 -11.47 -7.03
CA SER A 49 -17.79 -12.32 -6.04
C SER A 49 -16.83 -12.71 -4.94
N LEU A 50 -17.28 -12.81 -3.68
CA LEU A 50 -16.38 -13.24 -2.61
C LEU A 50 -15.79 -14.64 -2.87
N SER A 51 -16.51 -15.50 -3.58
CA SER A 51 -15.98 -16.82 -3.99
C SER A 51 -14.86 -16.73 -5.03
N ASP A 52 -14.88 -15.74 -5.92
CA ASP A 52 -13.79 -15.47 -6.85
C ASP A 52 -12.63 -14.82 -6.11
N LEU A 53 -12.90 -13.90 -5.17
CA LEU A 53 -11.88 -13.32 -4.32
C LEU A 53 -11.11 -14.40 -3.53
N ASP A 54 -11.81 -15.38 -2.94
CA ASP A 54 -11.17 -16.51 -2.26
C ASP A 54 -10.21 -17.27 -3.20
N ARG A 55 -10.64 -17.51 -4.44
CA ARG A 55 -9.80 -18.15 -5.47
C ARG A 55 -8.61 -17.28 -5.87
N HIS A 56 -8.80 -15.97 -5.98
CA HIS A 56 -7.73 -15.04 -6.31
C HIS A 56 -6.67 -15.03 -5.19
N LEU A 57 -7.09 -14.89 -3.94
CA LEU A 57 -6.21 -14.87 -2.77
C LEU A 57 -5.43 -16.18 -2.64
N GLN A 58 -6.11 -17.32 -2.75
CA GLN A 58 -5.44 -18.63 -2.73
C GLN A 58 -4.46 -18.76 -3.90
N GLY A 59 -4.85 -18.37 -5.10
CA GLY A 59 -3.98 -18.43 -6.29
C GLY A 59 -2.74 -17.56 -6.15
N PHE A 60 -2.85 -16.36 -5.59
CA PHE A 60 -1.70 -15.51 -5.27
C PHE A 60 -0.81 -16.15 -4.20
N TYR A 61 -1.41 -16.66 -3.13
CA TYR A 61 -0.68 -17.28 -2.04
C TYR A 61 0.12 -18.52 -2.49
N ASP A 62 -0.51 -19.40 -3.27
CA ASP A 62 0.09 -20.61 -3.83
C ASP A 62 1.20 -20.29 -4.84
N ALA A 63 1.07 -19.18 -5.56
CA ALA A 63 2.12 -18.66 -6.45
C ALA A 63 3.28 -17.98 -5.70
N GLY A 64 3.20 -17.90 -4.37
CA GLY A 64 4.25 -17.36 -3.50
C GLY A 64 4.16 -15.86 -3.26
N TYR A 65 3.04 -15.20 -3.54
CA TYR A 65 2.89 -13.76 -3.33
C TYR A 65 2.50 -13.39 -1.91
N SER A 66 3.06 -12.30 -1.38
CA SER A 66 2.63 -11.65 -0.14
C SER A 66 2.44 -10.15 -0.37
N LEU A 67 1.56 -9.56 0.41
CA LEU A 67 1.22 -8.15 0.29
C LEU A 67 2.35 -7.25 0.81
N VAL A 68 2.62 -6.20 0.05
CA VAL A 68 3.48 -5.08 0.45
C VAL A 68 2.63 -3.81 0.44
N ALA A 69 2.80 -2.94 1.44
CA ALA A 69 2.13 -1.66 1.45
C ALA A 69 2.61 -0.79 0.28
N LEU A 70 1.68 -0.09 -0.37
CA LEU A 70 2.02 0.76 -1.51
C LEU A 70 2.99 1.87 -1.09
N GLU A 71 2.74 2.53 0.04
CA GLU A 71 3.62 3.61 0.53
C GLU A 71 5.03 3.11 0.87
N ASP A 72 5.16 1.93 1.48
CA ASP A 72 6.47 1.33 1.77
C ASP A 72 7.21 0.99 0.48
N TRP A 73 6.51 0.41 -0.51
CA TRP A 73 7.08 0.19 -1.85
C TRP A 73 7.61 1.49 -2.46
N LEU A 74 6.85 2.59 -2.39
CA LEU A 74 7.24 3.89 -2.92
C LEU A 74 8.43 4.52 -2.17
N ARG A 75 8.58 4.21 -0.88
CA ARG A 75 9.75 4.60 -0.07
C ARG A 75 10.95 3.67 -0.25
N GLY A 76 10.77 2.54 -0.94
CA GLY A 76 11.79 1.50 -1.11
C GLY A 76 11.95 0.60 0.11
N ASP A 77 11.00 0.65 1.05
CA ASP A 77 10.91 -0.26 2.18
C ASP A 77 10.08 -1.47 1.75
N MET A 78 10.74 -2.61 1.55
CA MET A 78 10.10 -3.82 1.00
C MET A 78 10.35 -4.98 1.95
N ASP A 79 9.71 -4.93 3.13
CA ASP A 79 9.73 -6.04 4.07
C ASP A 79 8.74 -7.13 3.63
N LEU A 80 9.28 -8.33 3.46
CA LEU A 80 8.56 -9.50 2.99
C LEU A 80 9.15 -10.74 3.65
N PRO A 81 8.33 -11.75 3.98
CA PRO A 81 8.85 -13.02 4.45
C PRO A 81 9.76 -13.66 3.39
N GLU A 82 10.78 -14.38 3.86
CA GLU A 82 11.73 -15.07 2.98
C GLU A 82 11.02 -16.02 2.01
N GLY A 83 11.43 -15.99 0.74
CA GLY A 83 10.86 -16.77 -0.35
C GLY A 83 9.56 -16.20 -0.94
N ARG A 84 8.99 -15.12 -0.38
CA ARG A 84 7.75 -14.51 -0.88
C ARG A 84 8.03 -13.47 -1.97
N ARG A 85 7.06 -13.28 -2.85
CA ARG A 85 7.07 -12.33 -3.97
C ARG A 85 6.17 -11.14 -3.62
N PRO A 86 6.54 -9.90 -3.94
CA PRO A 86 5.69 -8.75 -3.66
C PRO A 86 4.43 -8.75 -4.53
N LEU A 87 3.29 -8.41 -3.93
CA LEU A 87 2.03 -8.11 -4.59
C LEU A 87 1.41 -6.89 -3.92
N ILE A 88 0.82 -5.99 -4.69
CA ILE A 88 0.11 -4.82 -4.15
C ILE A 88 -1.37 -4.92 -4.51
N ILE A 89 -2.24 -4.81 -3.51
CA ILE A 89 -3.68 -4.72 -3.70
C ILE A 89 -4.15 -3.28 -3.48
N THR A 90 -4.94 -2.79 -4.42
CA THR A 90 -5.63 -1.50 -4.34
C THR A 90 -7.13 -1.70 -4.45
N ILE A 91 -7.91 -0.84 -3.80
CA ILE A 91 -9.38 -0.85 -3.86
C ILE A 91 -9.87 0.57 -4.11
N ASP A 92 -10.62 0.77 -5.19
CA ASP A 92 -11.12 2.09 -5.62
C ASP A 92 -12.57 2.34 -5.17
N ASP A 93 -13.03 3.59 -5.32
CA ASP A 93 -14.38 4.11 -5.01
C ASP A 93 -14.82 4.11 -3.54
N LEU A 94 -13.96 3.76 -2.58
CA LEU A 94 -14.34 3.55 -1.17
C LEU A 94 -15.12 4.72 -0.54
N PHE A 95 -15.95 4.52 0.49
CA PHE A 95 -16.17 3.31 1.29
C PHE A 95 -17.62 2.80 1.16
N TYR A 96 -17.81 1.65 0.51
CA TYR A 96 -19.07 0.91 0.50
C TYR A 96 -19.05 -0.26 1.49
N ALA A 97 -20.24 -0.67 1.96
CA ALA A 97 -20.40 -1.76 2.92
C ALA A 97 -19.94 -3.13 2.38
N ASP A 98 -20.07 -3.37 1.07
CA ASP A 98 -19.52 -4.58 0.46
C ASP A 98 -17.99 -4.59 0.38
N GLN A 99 -17.35 -3.42 0.48
CA GLN A 99 -15.89 -3.31 0.54
C GLN A 99 -15.39 -3.46 1.97
N ILE A 100 -15.96 -2.72 2.92
CA ILE A 100 -15.68 -2.87 4.35
C ILE A 100 -16.96 -2.71 5.16
N PHE A 101 -17.21 -3.69 6.04
CA PHE A 101 -18.25 -3.64 7.06
C PHE A 101 -17.65 -4.09 8.38
N LEU A 102 -17.97 -3.40 9.48
CA LEU A 102 -17.61 -3.87 10.82
C LEU A 102 -18.79 -4.62 11.43
N ASP A 103 -18.55 -5.82 11.96
CA ASP A 103 -19.56 -6.57 12.71
C ASP A 103 -19.83 -5.95 14.09
N ASP A 104 -20.73 -6.58 14.85
CA ASP A 104 -21.15 -6.09 16.17
C ASP A 104 -19.97 -6.09 17.19
N GLU A 105 -18.92 -6.87 16.92
CA GLU A 105 -17.67 -6.92 17.68
C GLU A 105 -16.64 -5.86 17.21
N GLY A 106 -16.97 -5.08 16.19
CA GLY A 106 -16.09 -4.05 15.62
C GLY A 106 -14.95 -4.62 14.75
N GLN A 107 -15.07 -5.85 14.28
CA GLN A 107 -14.11 -6.50 13.39
C GLN A 107 -14.56 -6.44 11.93
N ALA A 108 -13.61 -6.45 10.98
CA ALA A 108 -13.96 -6.47 9.57
C ALA A 108 -14.68 -7.77 9.20
N ALA A 109 -15.94 -7.63 8.79
CA ALA A 109 -16.83 -8.75 8.58
C ALA A 109 -16.46 -9.55 7.32
N PRO A 110 -16.43 -10.89 7.36
CA PRO A 110 -15.98 -11.74 6.25
C PRO A 110 -16.95 -11.76 5.06
N TYR A 111 -18.10 -11.11 5.16
CA TYR A 111 -19.02 -10.86 4.04
C TYR A 111 -18.75 -9.51 3.34
N SER A 112 -17.68 -8.80 3.70
CA SER A 112 -17.12 -7.67 2.94
C SER A 112 -15.79 -8.07 2.31
N GLY A 113 -15.37 -7.40 1.24
CA GLY A 113 -14.13 -7.72 0.54
C GLY A 113 -12.88 -7.57 1.41
N ILE A 114 -12.74 -6.44 2.11
CA ILE A 114 -11.63 -6.18 3.03
C ILE A 114 -11.67 -7.14 4.21
N GLY A 115 -12.85 -7.40 4.78
CA GLY A 115 -12.98 -8.39 5.86
C GLY A 115 -12.64 -9.82 5.41
N ARG A 116 -12.90 -10.16 4.14
CA ARG A 116 -12.47 -11.45 3.58
C ARG A 116 -10.96 -11.54 3.41
N ILE A 117 -10.31 -10.48 2.93
CA ILE A 117 -8.84 -10.41 2.83
C ILE A 117 -8.20 -10.46 4.23
N TRP A 118 -8.80 -9.77 5.20
CA TRP A 118 -8.38 -9.80 6.60
C TRP A 118 -8.44 -11.20 7.20
N GLN A 119 -9.57 -11.92 6.99
CA GLN A 119 -9.69 -13.32 7.40
C GLN A 119 -8.61 -14.20 6.76
N PHE A 120 -8.37 -14.04 5.46
CA PHE A 120 -7.34 -14.80 4.75
C PHE A 120 -5.94 -14.56 5.34
N TYR A 121 -5.59 -13.32 5.65
CA TYR A 121 -4.34 -12.99 6.35
C TYR A 121 -4.26 -13.66 7.74
N GLN A 122 -5.34 -13.67 8.52
CA GLN A 122 -5.33 -14.33 9.83
C GLN A 122 -5.06 -15.84 9.72
N GLU A 123 -5.54 -16.48 8.65
CA GLU A 123 -5.30 -17.89 8.34
C GLU A 123 -3.92 -18.13 7.70
N HIS A 124 -3.35 -17.10 7.06
CA HIS A 124 -2.06 -17.11 6.36
C HIS A 124 -1.22 -15.87 6.72
N PRO A 125 -0.63 -15.79 7.92
CA PRO A 125 0.05 -14.57 8.38
C PRO A 125 1.23 -14.14 7.49
N ASP A 126 1.87 -15.09 6.80
CA ASP A 126 2.95 -14.83 5.85
C ASP A 126 2.45 -14.21 4.53
N PHE A 127 1.13 -14.14 4.29
CA PHE A 127 0.55 -13.38 3.19
C PHE A 127 0.60 -11.86 3.43
N ASN A 128 0.79 -11.42 4.68
CA ASN A 128 0.65 -10.04 5.15
C ASN A 128 -0.76 -9.44 4.93
N PHE A 129 -0.98 -8.27 5.53
CA PHE A 129 -2.19 -7.49 5.29
C PHE A 129 -1.85 -6.02 5.09
N HIS A 130 -1.86 -5.60 3.83
CA HIS A 130 -1.71 -4.21 3.43
C HIS A 130 -2.62 -3.92 2.25
N LEU A 131 -3.37 -2.82 2.31
CA LEU A 131 -4.26 -2.40 1.22
C LEU A 131 -4.13 -0.91 0.97
N ALA A 132 -4.11 -0.52 -0.30
CA ALA A 132 -4.21 0.88 -0.69
C ALA A 132 -5.66 1.22 -1.10
N LEU A 133 -6.26 2.14 -0.36
CA LEU A 133 -7.69 2.44 -0.39
C LEU A 133 -7.95 3.78 -1.06
N PHE A 134 -8.32 3.79 -2.34
CA PHE A 134 -8.62 5.02 -3.08
C PHE A 134 -10.07 5.43 -2.86
N TYR A 135 -10.28 6.42 -1.98
CA TYR A 135 -11.60 6.81 -1.49
C TYR A 135 -12.12 8.10 -2.14
N ASN A 136 -13.44 8.20 -2.26
CA ASN A 136 -14.11 9.45 -2.61
C ASN A 136 -15.39 9.65 -1.79
N MET A 137 -15.57 10.80 -1.14
CA MET A 137 -16.61 10.96 -0.11
C MET A 137 -17.94 11.59 -0.58
N GLY A 138 -17.95 12.26 -1.73
CA GLY A 138 -18.97 13.25 -2.10
C GLY A 138 -20.26 12.72 -2.71
N ASP A 139 -20.31 11.45 -3.13
CA ASP A 139 -21.40 10.92 -3.94
C ASP A 139 -22.14 9.73 -3.34
N LYS A 140 -21.88 9.37 -2.06
CA LYS A 140 -22.38 8.10 -1.51
C LYS A 140 -22.66 8.05 -0.01
N GLY A 141 -23.66 7.22 0.31
CA GLY A 141 -23.96 6.75 1.67
C GLY A 141 -23.30 5.41 1.98
N TYR A 142 -23.26 5.07 3.26
CA TYR A 142 -22.76 3.79 3.77
C TYR A 142 -23.92 2.95 4.28
N ALA A 143 -23.98 1.68 3.87
CA ALA A 143 -24.96 0.77 4.43
C ALA A 143 -24.42 0.19 5.74
N ASN A 144 -24.98 0.63 6.86
CA ASN A 144 -24.55 0.28 8.21
C ASN A 144 -25.36 -0.86 8.83
N ARG A 145 -26.16 -1.58 8.04
CA ARG A 145 -26.87 -2.78 8.48
C ARG A 145 -26.78 -3.88 7.44
N TYR A 146 -26.46 -5.08 7.89
CA TYR A 146 -26.48 -6.30 7.08
C TYR A 146 -27.49 -7.29 7.66
N VAL A 147 -28.48 -7.70 6.87
CA VAL A 147 -29.47 -8.70 7.29
C VAL A 147 -29.91 -9.54 6.09
N ASN A 148 -30.00 -10.86 6.28
CA ASN A 148 -30.43 -11.82 5.26
C ASN A 148 -29.70 -11.65 3.91
N GLY A 149 -28.38 -11.43 3.94
CA GLY A 149 -27.59 -11.31 2.73
C GLY A 149 -27.62 -9.94 2.03
N SER A 150 -28.28 -8.94 2.64
CA SER A 150 -28.51 -7.63 2.03
C SER A 150 -28.06 -6.49 2.93
N PHE A 151 -27.54 -5.43 2.30
CA PHE A 151 -27.09 -4.21 2.95
C PHE A 151 -28.18 -3.14 2.92
N TYR A 152 -28.36 -2.43 4.04
CA TYR A 152 -29.34 -1.36 4.21
C TYR A 152 -28.67 -0.14 4.85
N ILE A 153 -29.12 1.05 4.44
CA ILE A 153 -28.72 2.32 5.04
C ILE A 153 -29.76 2.68 6.11
N GLU A 154 -29.29 2.92 7.33
CA GLU A 154 -30.08 3.40 8.46
C GLU A 154 -29.48 4.69 9.02
N SER A 155 -30.17 5.34 9.97
CA SER A 155 -29.61 6.50 10.68
C SER A 155 -28.31 6.13 11.39
N GLY A 156 -27.38 7.09 11.48
CA GLY A 156 -26.08 6.87 12.13
C GLY A 156 -25.01 6.27 11.23
N TRP A 157 -25.31 6.01 9.95
CA TRP A 157 -24.35 5.41 9.02
C TRP A 157 -23.05 6.21 8.87
N GLN A 158 -23.06 7.52 9.06
CA GLN A 158 -21.86 8.36 8.97
C GLN A 158 -20.82 7.99 10.05
N GLU A 159 -21.29 7.74 11.27
CA GLU A 159 -20.44 7.32 12.38
C GLU A 159 -19.91 5.90 12.15
N GLU A 160 -20.76 4.98 11.66
CA GLU A 160 -20.34 3.61 11.33
C GLU A 160 -19.33 3.58 10.17
N ARG A 161 -19.52 4.42 9.15
CA ARG A 161 -18.51 4.61 8.09
C ARG A 161 -17.20 5.12 8.68
N ALA A 162 -17.26 6.11 9.58
CA ALA A 162 -16.07 6.63 10.23
C ALA A 162 -15.33 5.57 11.08
N LYS A 163 -16.06 4.70 11.79
CA LYS A 163 -15.48 3.55 12.51
C LYS A 163 -14.79 2.59 11.55
N ALA A 164 -15.41 2.27 10.42
CA ALA A 164 -14.81 1.42 9.39
C ALA A 164 -13.53 2.03 8.79
N ILE A 165 -13.52 3.34 8.52
CA ILE A 165 -12.33 4.07 8.05
C ILE A 165 -11.20 3.99 9.08
N ALA A 166 -11.52 4.28 10.35
CA ALA A 166 -10.53 4.20 11.43
C ALA A 166 -9.95 2.79 11.58
N TRP A 167 -10.80 1.76 11.54
CA TRP A 167 -10.37 0.36 11.57
C TRP A 167 -9.41 0.04 10.43
N CYS A 168 -9.72 0.49 9.20
CA CYS A 168 -8.83 0.27 8.06
C CYS A 168 -7.43 0.85 8.32
N ILE A 169 -7.34 2.11 8.76
CA ILE A 169 -6.06 2.78 9.01
C ILE A 169 -5.27 2.04 10.10
N GLU A 170 -5.93 1.72 11.22
CA GLU A 170 -5.30 1.07 12.37
C GLU A 170 -4.78 -0.35 12.07
N ASN A 171 -5.31 -0.99 11.02
CA ASN A 171 -4.95 -2.36 10.63
C ASN A 171 -4.15 -2.42 9.32
N GLY A 172 -3.63 -1.30 8.80
CA GLY A 172 -2.74 -1.32 7.61
C GLY A 172 -3.43 -1.26 6.25
N ALA A 173 -4.73 -0.91 6.22
CA ALA A 173 -5.47 -0.58 5.00
C ALA A 173 -5.61 0.95 4.88
N LEU A 174 -4.71 1.59 4.14
CA LEU A 174 -4.50 3.04 4.21
C LEU A 174 -5.25 3.82 3.10
N PRO A 175 -5.98 4.90 3.45
CA PRO A 175 -6.73 5.72 2.51
C PRO A 175 -5.87 6.72 1.74
N TYR A 176 -6.16 6.84 0.45
CA TYR A 176 -5.53 7.71 -0.54
C TYR A 176 -6.59 8.39 -1.42
N ASN A 177 -6.26 9.54 -2.00
CA ASN A 177 -7.25 10.42 -2.59
C ASN A 177 -7.74 9.91 -3.97
N HIS A 178 -9.06 9.78 -4.11
CA HIS A 178 -9.73 9.45 -5.38
C HIS A 178 -10.74 10.52 -5.83
N PHE A 179 -10.49 11.78 -5.43
CA PHE A 179 -11.26 12.98 -5.78
C PHE A 179 -12.71 12.95 -5.29
N PHE A 180 -13.14 13.98 -4.56
CA PHE A 180 -14.39 13.99 -3.79
C PHE A 180 -15.63 13.41 -4.50
N ASN A 181 -15.92 13.83 -5.73
CA ASN A 181 -17.11 13.43 -6.50
C ASN A 181 -16.82 12.40 -7.61
N HIS A 182 -15.64 11.75 -7.60
CA HIS A 182 -15.20 10.84 -8.67
C HIS A 182 -15.41 11.43 -10.10
N PRO A 183 -14.92 12.66 -10.38
CA PRO A 183 -15.23 13.39 -11.61
C PRO A 183 -14.43 12.90 -12.81
N ASN A 184 -14.94 13.15 -14.02
CA ASN A 184 -14.12 13.09 -15.21
C ASN A 184 -13.19 14.32 -15.27
N LEU A 185 -11.90 14.13 -14.97
CA LEU A 185 -10.92 15.22 -14.83
C LEU A 185 -10.69 16.01 -16.13
N SER A 186 -10.94 15.43 -17.31
CA SER A 186 -10.81 16.17 -18.58
C SER A 186 -11.86 17.27 -18.74
N GLN A 187 -12.91 17.26 -17.91
CA GLN A 187 -14.00 18.24 -17.94
C GLN A 187 -13.86 19.33 -16.87
N LEU A 188 -12.79 19.30 -16.07
CA LEU A 188 -12.60 20.23 -14.96
C LEU A 188 -11.54 21.28 -15.26
N THR A 189 -11.74 22.48 -14.72
CA THR A 189 -10.70 23.52 -14.64
C THR A 189 -9.66 23.17 -13.55
N PRO A 190 -8.47 23.78 -13.58
CA PRO A 190 -7.47 23.61 -12.51
C PRO A 190 -8.03 23.84 -11.10
N ASP A 191 -8.79 24.92 -10.89
CA ASP A 191 -9.40 25.23 -9.58
C ASP A 191 -10.41 24.17 -9.13
N GLN A 192 -11.17 23.59 -10.08
CA GLN A 192 -12.11 22.52 -9.78
C GLN A 192 -11.37 21.21 -9.42
N ILE A 193 -10.25 20.91 -10.07
CA ILE A 193 -9.42 19.74 -9.73
C ILE A 193 -8.84 19.91 -8.33
N LEU A 194 -8.30 21.09 -8.01
CA LEU A 194 -7.76 21.38 -6.68
C LEU A 194 -8.83 21.23 -5.60
N TRP A 195 -10.02 21.80 -5.82
CA TRP A 195 -11.14 21.66 -4.89
C TRP A 195 -11.53 20.19 -4.65
N GLN A 196 -11.52 19.34 -5.68
CA GLN A 196 -11.85 17.92 -5.54
C GLN A 196 -10.85 17.16 -4.65
N LEU A 197 -9.58 17.54 -4.70
CA LEU A 197 -8.53 16.96 -3.86
C LEU A 197 -8.70 17.41 -2.41
N GLU A 198 -8.79 18.73 -2.20
CA GLU A 198 -8.89 19.36 -0.88
C GLU A 198 -10.18 18.96 -0.13
N GLU A 199 -11.32 18.95 -0.82
CA GLU A 199 -12.61 18.61 -0.22
C GLU A 199 -12.64 17.14 0.23
N ASN A 200 -11.99 16.23 -0.52
CA ASN A 200 -11.94 14.83 -0.15
C ASN A 200 -11.10 14.59 1.12
N GLU A 201 -9.96 15.28 1.23
CA GLU A 201 -9.13 15.27 2.45
C GLU A 201 -9.88 15.87 3.66
N ALA A 202 -10.61 16.97 3.44
CA ALA A 202 -11.43 17.58 4.48
C ALA A 202 -12.52 16.63 4.97
N ALA A 203 -13.20 15.94 4.05
CA ALA A 203 -14.25 14.97 4.37
C ALA A 203 -13.71 13.74 5.13
N LEU A 204 -12.50 13.26 4.83
CA LEU A 204 -11.85 12.21 5.60
C LEU A 204 -11.58 12.65 7.05
N ARG A 205 -11.06 13.87 7.23
CA ARG A 205 -10.80 14.44 8.57
C ARG A 205 -12.07 14.65 9.36
N GLU A 206 -13.13 15.13 8.72
CA GLU A 206 -14.44 15.27 9.37
C GLU A 206 -14.96 13.91 9.83
N ALA A 207 -14.92 12.89 8.96
CA ALA A 207 -15.33 11.54 9.31
C ALA A 207 -14.55 10.99 10.52
N LEU A 208 -13.22 11.06 10.50
CA LEU A 208 -12.39 10.59 11.60
C LEU A 208 -12.59 11.39 12.90
N SER A 209 -12.93 12.67 12.80
CA SER A 209 -13.28 13.50 13.95
C SER A 209 -14.58 13.05 14.62
N LEU A 210 -15.55 12.52 13.86
CA LEU A 210 -16.81 11.99 14.42
C LEU A 210 -16.59 10.85 15.42
N VAL A 211 -15.51 10.09 15.24
CA VAL A 211 -15.13 8.96 16.11
C VAL A 211 -13.96 9.28 17.03
N GLY A 212 -13.59 10.56 17.14
CA GLY A 212 -12.55 11.04 18.05
C GLY A 212 -11.13 10.62 17.69
N LYS A 213 -10.85 10.32 16.41
CA LYS A 213 -9.52 9.89 15.92
C LYS A 213 -8.97 10.76 14.78
N PRO A 214 -8.99 12.10 14.87
CA PRO A 214 -8.57 13.00 13.78
C PRO A 214 -7.10 12.84 13.37
N GLU A 215 -6.24 12.34 14.28
CA GLU A 215 -4.83 12.08 14.02
C GLU A 215 -4.59 10.99 12.98
N LEU A 216 -5.53 10.05 12.80
CA LEU A 216 -5.43 9.00 11.78
C LEU A 216 -5.41 9.58 10.36
N ALA A 217 -5.94 10.79 10.14
CA ALA A 217 -5.91 11.43 8.82
C ALA A 217 -4.50 11.82 8.35
N LYS A 218 -3.49 11.70 9.22
CA LYS A 218 -2.09 12.09 8.94
C LYS A 218 -1.20 10.89 8.59
N SER A 219 -1.73 9.68 8.65
CA SER A 219 -0.92 8.46 8.59
C SER A 219 -0.41 8.15 7.20
N SER A 220 -1.17 8.45 6.13
CA SER A 220 -0.84 8.07 4.77
C SER A 220 0.04 9.09 4.03
N ASP A 221 0.79 8.60 3.05
CA ASP A 221 1.45 9.45 2.06
C ASP A 221 0.45 10.00 1.01
N ASN A 222 0.83 11.06 0.30
CA ASN A 222 -0.03 11.71 -0.68
C ASN A 222 0.01 10.96 -2.02
N ILE A 223 -0.88 9.98 -2.18
CA ILE A 223 -1.00 9.18 -3.40
C ILE A 223 -2.37 9.44 -4.03
N LEU A 224 -2.39 9.60 -5.35
CA LEU A 224 -3.61 9.88 -6.11
C LEU A 224 -3.95 8.70 -7.03
N ALA A 225 -5.23 8.38 -7.19
CA ALA A 225 -5.69 7.54 -8.30
C ALA A 225 -6.67 8.31 -9.18
N LEU A 226 -6.51 8.22 -10.50
CA LEU A 226 -7.34 8.96 -11.45
C LEU A 226 -8.71 8.28 -11.66
N PRO A 227 -9.84 8.98 -11.44
CA PRO A 227 -11.16 8.49 -11.80
C PRO A 227 -11.22 8.13 -13.28
N TYR A 228 -11.74 6.95 -13.58
CA TYR A 228 -11.83 6.41 -14.95
C TYR A 228 -10.49 6.34 -15.72
N VAL A 229 -9.35 6.51 -15.03
CA VAL A 229 -8.02 6.64 -15.64
C VAL A 229 -7.91 7.85 -16.59
N ILE A 230 -8.73 8.88 -16.37
CA ILE A 230 -8.75 10.07 -17.25
C ILE A 230 -7.90 11.18 -16.64
N TRP A 231 -6.90 11.63 -17.39
CA TRP A 231 -6.11 12.80 -17.04
C TRP A 231 -6.87 14.11 -17.29
N PRO A 232 -6.52 15.20 -16.57
CA PRO A 232 -6.89 16.54 -16.97
C PRO A 232 -6.49 16.84 -18.42
N GLU A 233 -7.37 17.51 -19.16
CA GLU A 233 -7.17 17.82 -20.58
C GLU A 233 -6.01 18.78 -20.80
N THR A 234 -5.87 19.76 -19.89
CA THR A 234 -4.89 20.84 -20.01
C THR A 234 -3.64 20.57 -19.18
N ASP A 235 -2.50 21.08 -19.63
CA ASP A 235 -1.24 20.97 -18.87
C ASP A 235 -1.32 21.69 -17.52
N ALA A 236 -2.06 22.80 -17.44
CA ALA A 236 -2.35 23.46 -16.15
C ALA A 236 -3.12 22.55 -15.19
N GLY A 237 -4.07 21.75 -15.69
CA GLY A 237 -4.80 20.78 -14.87
C GLY A 237 -3.92 19.62 -14.40
N LYS A 238 -3.00 19.14 -15.26
CA LYS A 238 -2.00 18.13 -14.86
C LYS A 238 -1.03 18.69 -13.81
N GLN A 239 -0.63 19.95 -13.97
CA GLN A 239 0.25 20.64 -13.03
C GLN A 239 -0.36 20.72 -11.63
N VAL A 240 -1.69 20.89 -11.51
CA VAL A 240 -2.38 20.79 -10.20
C VAL A 240 -2.09 19.46 -9.52
N LEU A 241 -2.10 18.35 -10.26
CA LEU A 241 -1.82 17.03 -9.67
C LEU A 241 -0.35 16.90 -9.25
N PHE A 242 0.58 17.40 -10.04
CA PHE A 242 2.02 17.31 -9.74
C PHE A 242 2.44 18.20 -8.56
N ASP A 243 1.85 19.40 -8.47
CA ASP A 243 2.19 20.39 -7.44
C ASP A 243 1.36 20.23 -6.17
N TYR A 244 0.35 19.36 -6.17
CA TYR A 244 -0.51 19.18 -5.01
C TYR A 244 0.30 18.73 -3.78
N GLN A 245 -0.03 19.32 -2.64
CA GLN A 245 0.48 18.91 -1.35
C GLN A 245 -0.69 18.53 -0.46
N SER A 246 -0.54 17.43 0.28
CA SER A 246 -1.48 17.09 1.35
C SER A 246 -1.56 18.22 2.39
N PRO A 247 -2.57 18.26 3.26
CA PRO A 247 -2.64 19.23 4.35
C PRO A 247 -1.42 19.23 5.29
N GLU A 248 -0.69 18.10 5.37
CA GLU A 248 0.57 17.95 6.11
C GLU A 248 1.80 18.45 5.34
N GLY A 249 1.63 18.96 4.11
CA GLY A 249 2.72 19.44 3.25
C GLY A 249 3.48 18.32 2.53
N LYS A 250 3.00 17.06 2.58
CA LYS A 250 3.62 15.97 1.82
C LYS A 250 3.33 16.14 0.31
N PRO A 251 4.37 16.13 -0.56
CA PRO A 251 4.19 16.18 -2.01
C PRO A 251 3.54 14.90 -2.52
N VAL A 252 2.93 14.94 -3.71
CA VAL A 252 2.42 13.73 -4.37
C VAL A 252 3.55 12.72 -4.59
N ALA A 253 3.40 11.54 -3.99
CA ALA A 253 4.36 10.45 -4.09
C ALA A 253 4.13 9.58 -5.34
N ALA A 254 2.86 9.39 -5.73
CA ALA A 254 2.52 8.70 -6.96
C ALA A 254 1.12 9.07 -7.48
N ILE A 255 0.93 8.93 -8.80
CA ILE A 255 -0.35 9.01 -9.50
C ILE A 255 -0.63 7.68 -10.20
N LEU A 256 -1.74 7.06 -9.83
CA LEU A 256 -2.11 5.73 -10.24
C LEU A 256 -3.10 5.76 -11.41
N GLU A 257 -2.79 4.91 -12.37
CA GLU A 257 -3.58 4.63 -13.57
C GLU A 257 -3.93 3.14 -13.60
N ALA A 258 -4.87 2.74 -14.47
CA ALA A 258 -5.21 1.34 -14.65
C ALA A 258 -5.19 0.93 -16.12
N ASN A 259 -4.98 -0.36 -16.35
CA ASN A 259 -5.20 -1.01 -17.64
C ASN A 259 -6.12 -2.23 -17.42
N ASP A 260 -6.81 -2.64 -18.48
CA ASP A 260 -7.56 -3.90 -18.53
C ASP A 260 -6.75 -4.99 -19.28
N GLY A 261 -7.11 -6.26 -19.04
CA GLY A 261 -6.61 -7.43 -19.79
C GLY A 261 -5.42 -8.16 -19.12
N ALA A 262 -4.82 -9.11 -19.85
CA ALA A 262 -3.72 -9.96 -19.35
C ALA A 262 -2.33 -9.29 -19.29
N HIS A 263 -2.17 -8.04 -19.71
CA HIS A 263 -0.84 -7.46 -19.87
C HIS A 263 -0.26 -6.94 -18.56
N VAL A 264 0.35 -7.86 -17.80
CA VAL A 264 0.97 -7.53 -16.50
C VAL A 264 2.14 -6.58 -16.68
N ARG A 265 2.04 -5.41 -16.03
CA ARG A 265 3.09 -4.40 -15.92
C ARG A 265 3.41 -4.20 -14.44
N PRO A 266 4.30 -5.02 -13.86
CA PRO A 266 4.72 -4.85 -12.49
C PRO A 266 5.30 -3.45 -12.26
N ILE A 267 5.00 -2.85 -11.11
CA ILE A 267 5.67 -1.63 -10.68
C ILE A 267 7.14 -1.94 -10.43
N LEU A 268 8.02 -1.05 -10.91
CA LEU A 268 9.46 -1.11 -10.71
C LEU A 268 9.83 -0.50 -9.35
N PRO A 269 11.04 -0.73 -8.81
CA PRO A 269 11.43 -0.11 -7.56
C PRO A 269 11.55 1.41 -7.75
N PRO A 270 11.23 2.22 -6.72
CA PRO A 270 11.07 3.67 -6.84
C PRO A 270 12.36 4.40 -7.27
N PHE A 271 13.52 3.81 -6.98
CA PHE A 271 14.82 4.38 -7.32
C PHE A 271 15.40 3.88 -8.65
N SER A 272 14.61 3.11 -9.43
CA SER A 272 15.04 2.70 -10.78
C SER A 272 14.90 3.84 -11.78
N LYS A 273 15.81 3.93 -12.76
CA LYS A 273 15.83 5.02 -13.76
C LYS A 273 14.56 5.09 -14.63
N SER A 274 13.85 3.97 -14.75
CA SER A 274 12.63 3.84 -15.54
C SER A 274 11.35 3.94 -14.70
N TYR A 275 11.48 4.17 -13.39
CA TYR A 275 10.33 4.42 -12.52
C TYR A 275 9.77 5.83 -12.79
N ASP A 276 8.48 5.90 -13.04
CA ASP A 276 7.75 7.15 -13.20
C ASP A 276 6.65 7.22 -12.13
N PRO A 277 6.81 8.05 -11.08
CA PRO A 277 5.82 8.17 -10.03
C PRO A 277 4.48 8.70 -10.53
N HIS A 278 4.44 9.42 -11.66
CA HIS A 278 3.20 9.98 -12.19
C HIS A 278 2.42 9.01 -13.09
N HIS A 279 2.98 7.84 -13.42
CA HIS A 279 2.37 6.88 -14.33
C HIS A 279 2.42 5.45 -13.77
N VAL A 280 2.01 5.28 -12.51
CA VAL A 280 1.99 3.98 -11.84
C VAL A 280 0.81 3.16 -12.33
N LYS A 281 1.09 2.04 -13.01
CA LYS A 281 0.07 1.20 -13.66
C LYS A 281 -0.45 0.10 -12.74
N ARG A 282 -1.77 -0.10 -12.79
CA ARG A 282 -2.50 -1.19 -12.12
C ARG A 282 -3.25 -2.06 -13.12
N LEU A 283 -3.68 -3.23 -12.66
CA LEU A 283 -4.53 -4.15 -13.41
C LEU A 283 -5.89 -4.28 -12.73
N ASN A 284 -6.95 -4.09 -13.50
CA ASN A 284 -8.29 -4.40 -13.02
C ASN A 284 -8.41 -5.90 -12.69
N ALA A 285 -9.03 -6.23 -11.55
CA ALA A 285 -9.12 -7.58 -10.99
C ALA A 285 -10.11 -8.51 -11.72
N VAL A 286 -9.97 -8.63 -13.03
CA VAL A 286 -10.68 -9.62 -13.86
C VAL A 286 -9.89 -10.92 -13.91
N GLN A 287 -10.57 -12.07 -14.08
CA GLN A 287 -9.93 -13.39 -14.07
C GLN A 287 -8.70 -13.49 -14.99
N GLU A 288 -8.79 -12.91 -16.20
CA GLU A 288 -7.66 -12.89 -17.15
C GLU A 288 -6.40 -12.22 -16.56
N ALA A 289 -6.56 -11.13 -15.81
CA ALA A 289 -5.45 -10.45 -15.16
C ALA A 289 -4.90 -11.27 -13.99
N ILE A 290 -5.77 -11.90 -13.19
CA ILE A 290 -5.39 -12.77 -12.07
C ILE A 290 -4.56 -13.95 -12.59
N ASP A 291 -5.04 -14.63 -13.63
CA ASP A 291 -4.35 -15.76 -14.26
C ASP A 291 -2.98 -15.34 -14.80
N ALA A 292 -2.91 -14.16 -15.43
CA ALA A 292 -1.66 -13.63 -15.97
C ALA A 292 -0.63 -13.30 -14.87
N ILE A 293 -1.07 -12.75 -13.72
CA ILE A 293 -0.20 -12.49 -12.56
C ILE A 293 0.34 -13.81 -11.98
N ILE A 294 -0.52 -14.81 -11.83
CA ILE A 294 -0.14 -16.14 -11.32
C ILE A 294 0.83 -16.83 -12.27
N GLN A 295 0.53 -16.82 -13.58
CA GLN A 295 1.39 -17.46 -14.59
C GLN A 295 2.80 -16.83 -14.64
N LYS A 296 2.89 -15.52 -14.41
CA LYS A 296 4.16 -14.78 -14.40
C LYS A 296 4.88 -14.80 -13.06
N ALA A 297 4.38 -15.50 -12.04
CA ALA A 297 4.99 -15.49 -10.72
C ALA A 297 6.49 -15.85 -10.74
N GLY A 298 6.89 -16.79 -11.59
CA GLY A 298 8.30 -17.16 -11.76
C GLY A 298 9.22 -16.03 -12.27
N GLU A 299 8.67 -14.97 -12.87
CA GLU A 299 9.40 -13.78 -13.34
C GLU A 299 9.55 -12.71 -12.25
N ILE A 300 8.81 -12.81 -11.14
CA ILE A 300 8.82 -11.81 -10.06
C ILE A 300 9.83 -12.20 -8.98
N PRO A 301 10.91 -11.45 -8.70
CA PRO A 301 11.91 -11.86 -7.72
C PRO A 301 11.33 -12.13 -6.33
N THR A 302 11.83 -13.19 -5.68
CA THR A 302 11.50 -13.50 -4.27
C THR A 302 12.41 -12.71 -3.33
N ALA A 303 11.86 -12.30 -2.19
CA ALA A 303 12.64 -11.73 -1.10
C ALA A 303 13.50 -12.82 -0.43
N ALA A 304 14.75 -12.51 -0.16
CA ALA A 304 15.63 -13.19 0.77
C ALA A 304 15.98 -12.23 1.91
N HIS A 305 16.65 -12.71 2.96
CA HIS A 305 17.08 -11.87 4.07
C HIS A 305 18.59 -11.92 4.25
N CYS A 306 19.17 -10.78 4.64
CA CYS A 306 20.57 -10.67 5.04
C CYS A 306 20.65 -10.10 6.45
N ASP A 307 21.14 -10.90 7.38
CA ASP A 307 21.39 -10.47 8.75
C ASP A 307 22.63 -9.56 8.81
N LEU A 308 22.42 -8.28 9.11
CA LEU A 308 23.48 -7.28 9.21
C LEU A 308 24.14 -7.27 10.59
N GLY A 309 23.57 -7.98 11.57
CA GLY A 309 24.03 -8.04 12.96
C GLY A 309 23.45 -6.93 13.83
N GLU A 310 24.02 -6.78 15.02
CA GLU A 310 23.68 -5.70 15.95
C GLU A 310 24.27 -4.36 15.47
N ILE A 311 23.40 -3.36 15.32
CA ILE A 311 23.75 -2.00 14.90
C ILE A 311 23.27 -1.01 15.98
N PRO A 312 24.08 0.00 16.35
CA PRO A 312 23.64 1.07 17.24
C PRO A 312 22.38 1.79 16.73
N VAL A 313 21.44 2.08 17.63
CA VAL A 313 20.16 2.73 17.25
C VAL A 313 20.38 4.07 16.55
N ASP A 314 21.37 4.85 16.98
CA ASP A 314 21.74 6.14 16.38
C ASP A 314 22.39 6.02 15.00
N ALA A 315 22.79 4.81 14.59
CA ALA A 315 23.36 4.52 13.29
C ALA A 315 22.32 4.06 12.24
N LEU A 316 21.10 3.72 12.65
CA LEU A 316 20.05 3.19 11.75
C LEU A 316 19.65 4.17 10.66
N GLU A 317 19.71 5.48 10.93
CA GLU A 317 19.41 6.53 9.96
C GLU A 317 20.64 6.96 9.14
N ASN A 318 21.78 6.28 9.29
CA ASN A 318 23.01 6.63 8.60
C ASN A 318 23.27 5.66 7.42
N PRO A 319 23.08 6.08 6.17
CA PRO A 319 23.24 5.19 5.02
C PRO A 319 24.68 4.68 4.84
N PHE A 320 25.68 5.45 5.30
CA PHE A 320 27.07 4.98 5.29
C PHE A 320 27.28 3.80 6.23
N GLN A 321 26.67 3.83 7.43
CA GLN A 321 26.75 2.71 8.38
C GLN A 321 26.05 1.48 7.84
N MET A 322 24.87 1.63 7.23
CA MET A 322 24.15 0.52 6.60
C MET A 322 24.96 -0.09 5.46
N LYS A 323 25.56 0.74 4.61
CA LYS A 323 26.48 0.30 3.56
C LYS A 323 27.69 -0.47 4.11
N GLN A 324 28.30 -0.02 5.21
CA GLN A 324 29.42 -0.75 5.83
C GLN A 324 28.98 -2.09 6.41
N ALA A 325 27.79 -2.15 7.02
CA ALA A 325 27.22 -3.39 7.55
C ALA A 325 26.97 -4.41 6.43
N ILE A 326 26.37 -3.99 5.31
CA ILE A 326 26.18 -4.83 4.12
C ILE A 326 27.53 -5.33 3.59
N LEU A 327 28.50 -4.42 3.35
CA LEU A 327 29.81 -4.78 2.81
C LEU A 327 30.55 -5.79 3.71
N LYS A 328 30.42 -5.65 5.03
CA LYS A 328 30.97 -6.61 5.99
C LYS A 328 30.39 -8.00 5.79
N GLN A 329 29.07 -8.13 5.67
CA GLN A 329 28.41 -9.42 5.48
C GLN A 329 28.75 -10.06 4.12
N ILE A 330 28.86 -9.26 3.07
CA ILE A 330 29.31 -9.70 1.73
C ILE A 330 30.73 -10.28 1.79
N ARG A 331 31.68 -9.58 2.42
CA ARG A 331 33.07 -10.06 2.56
C ARG A 331 33.20 -11.34 3.37
N GLN A 332 32.28 -11.55 4.31
CA GLN A 332 32.24 -12.76 5.13
C GLN A 332 31.57 -13.93 4.40
N GLY A 333 30.95 -13.70 3.24
CA GLY A 333 30.20 -14.70 2.49
C GLY A 333 28.84 -15.03 3.11
N ASN A 334 28.34 -14.18 4.01
CA ASN A 334 27.07 -14.40 4.71
C ASN A 334 25.86 -13.94 3.88
N CYS A 335 26.07 -13.00 2.95
CA CYS A 335 25.02 -12.45 2.09
C CYS A 335 25.45 -12.40 0.62
N THR A 336 24.48 -12.23 -0.28
CA THR A 336 24.69 -12.33 -1.74
C THR A 336 24.61 -10.98 -2.44
N ASN A 337 25.06 -10.92 -3.69
CA ASN A 337 24.79 -9.77 -4.57
C ASN A 337 23.28 -9.58 -4.77
N GLY A 338 22.86 -8.36 -5.09
CA GLY A 338 21.47 -8.03 -5.36
C GLY A 338 21.05 -6.64 -4.89
N TYR A 339 19.73 -6.42 -4.88
CA TYR A 339 19.06 -5.24 -4.39
C TYR A 339 18.69 -5.41 -2.92
N TYR A 340 19.16 -4.50 -2.07
CA TYR A 340 18.93 -4.52 -0.63
C TYR A 340 17.97 -3.40 -0.25
N THR A 341 16.95 -3.71 0.54
CA THR A 341 16.05 -2.74 1.18
C THR A 341 16.25 -2.79 2.69
N LEU A 342 16.30 -1.61 3.30
CA LEU A 342 16.45 -1.46 4.73
C LEU A 342 15.80 -0.15 5.19
N GLY A 343 14.54 -0.22 5.60
CA GLY A 343 13.74 0.97 5.87
C GLY A 343 13.70 1.87 4.62
N GLN A 344 14.01 3.16 4.80
CA GLN A 344 14.07 4.13 3.70
C GLN A 344 15.29 3.97 2.76
N PHE A 345 16.23 3.07 3.07
CA PHE A 345 17.45 2.91 2.28
C PHE A 345 17.34 1.77 1.29
N ALA A 346 17.85 2.03 0.08
CA ALA A 346 18.01 1.02 -0.94
C ALA A 346 19.46 1.00 -1.45
N PHE A 347 20.01 -0.21 -1.60
CA PHE A 347 21.36 -0.41 -2.12
C PHE A 347 21.36 -1.45 -3.24
N TYR A 348 22.28 -1.30 -4.19
CA TYR A 348 22.63 -2.36 -5.13
C TYR A 348 24.03 -2.87 -4.83
N VAL A 349 24.17 -4.19 -4.71
CA VAL A 349 25.41 -4.86 -4.38
C VAL A 349 25.86 -5.73 -5.53
N GLU A 350 27.07 -5.48 -6.01
CA GLU A 350 27.76 -6.28 -7.01
C GLU A 350 29.19 -6.52 -6.56
N GLU A 351 29.50 -7.76 -6.16
CA GLU A 351 30.78 -8.12 -5.53
C GLU A 351 31.01 -7.26 -4.27
N GLU A 352 32.17 -6.61 -4.13
CA GLU A 352 32.45 -5.71 -3.00
C GLU A 352 31.99 -4.27 -3.23
N ASN A 353 31.23 -3.99 -4.29
CA ASN A 353 30.71 -2.66 -4.58
C ASN A 353 29.27 -2.52 -4.08
N VAL A 354 29.07 -1.66 -3.08
CA VAL A 354 27.75 -1.31 -2.53
C VAL A 354 27.40 0.11 -2.98
N ILE A 355 26.41 0.22 -3.87
CA ILE A 355 25.93 1.48 -4.44
C ILE A 355 24.64 1.86 -3.71
N GLN A 356 24.59 3.04 -3.12
CA GLN A 356 23.34 3.58 -2.58
C GLN A 356 22.46 4.08 -3.73
N LEU A 357 21.20 3.65 -3.74
CA LEU A 357 20.20 4.02 -4.75
C LEU A 357 19.21 5.06 -4.24
N SER A 358 18.81 4.92 -2.97
CA SER A 358 17.95 5.89 -2.30
C SER A 358 18.69 7.22 -2.06
N PRO A 359 17.97 8.35 -1.95
CA PRO A 359 18.54 9.66 -1.61
C PRO A 359 19.42 9.68 -0.35
#